data_AF-A0A1D6P279-F1
#
_entry.id   AF-A0A1D6P279-F1
#
_cell.length_a   1.000
_cell.length_b   1.000
_cell.length_c   1.000
_cell.angle_alpha   90.00
_cell.angle_beta   90.00
_cell.angle_gamma   90.00
#
_symmetry.space_group_name_H-M   'P 1'
#
loop_
_entity.id
_entity.type
_entity.pdbx_description
1 polymer ?
#
loop_
_entity_poly.entity_id
_entity_poly.type
_entity_poly.pdbx_seq_one_letter_code
_entity_poly.pdbx_strand_id
1 'polypeptide(L)'
;MGVSNKTPEFLKMNPLGKVPVLETPDGPVFESNAIARYVARLKDDNPLFGSSRIEQAHVEQWMDFAATEVDPGVGWYLYPRLGYIPYAHTTEETAIASLKRSLGALNTHLALNTYLVGHSVTLADIVLTCNLYHGIARILTKSFTSDFPHVERYFWTMVNQPNFKKVIGEVKQAESVPPVLKKGVPPKESKAKDVKKETPKEAPKPKVVEVPAEEEAPKPKPKNPLDLLPPSKMVLDDWKRLYSNTKTNFREVAIKGMFASF
;
A
#
# COMPACT_ATOMS: atom_id res chain seq x y z
N MET A 1 -13.90 -11.23 6.08
CA MET A 1 -12.78 -11.64 5.19
C MET A 1 -12.42 -13.09 5.52
N GLY A 2 -12.15 -13.90 4.50
CA GLY A 2 -11.58 -15.24 4.68
C GLY A 2 -12.34 -16.39 4.03
N VAL A 3 -13.55 -16.16 3.51
CA VAL A 3 -14.41 -17.19 2.89
C VAL A 3 -14.69 -16.82 1.43
N SER A 4 -15.54 -15.81 1.17
CA SER A 4 -15.92 -15.43 -0.20
C SER A 4 -14.75 -14.94 -1.05
N ASN A 5 -13.76 -14.28 -0.44
CA ASN A 5 -12.58 -13.77 -1.15
C ASN A 5 -11.50 -14.84 -1.42
N LYS A 6 -11.78 -16.11 -1.11
CA LYS A 6 -10.90 -17.25 -1.40
C LYS A 6 -11.50 -18.23 -2.42
N THR A 7 -12.71 -17.98 -2.91
CA THR A 7 -13.30 -18.86 -3.91
C THR A 7 -12.52 -18.74 -5.22
N PRO A 8 -12.50 -19.79 -6.07
CA PRO A 8 -11.84 -19.72 -7.37
C PRO A 8 -12.33 -18.55 -8.24
N GLU A 9 -13.61 -18.20 -8.13
CA GLU A 9 -14.24 -17.10 -8.85
C GLU A 9 -13.65 -15.75 -8.40
N PHE A 10 -13.49 -15.55 -7.10
CA PHE A 10 -12.90 -14.32 -6.58
C PHE A 10 -11.40 -14.23 -6.92
N LEU A 11 -10.68 -15.35 -6.83
CA LEU A 11 -9.24 -15.39 -7.13
C LEU A 11 -8.94 -15.13 -8.62
N LYS A 12 -9.89 -15.40 -9.52
CA LYS A 12 -9.80 -14.97 -10.93
C LYS A 12 -9.84 -13.45 -11.08
N MET A 13 -10.53 -12.75 -10.19
CA MET A 13 -10.62 -11.29 -10.21
C MET A 13 -9.46 -10.61 -9.49
N ASN A 14 -9.06 -11.15 -8.34
CA ASN A 14 -7.89 -10.70 -7.60
C ASN A 14 -7.06 -11.91 -7.15
N PRO A 15 -5.90 -12.17 -7.76
CA PRO A 15 -5.07 -13.33 -7.43
C PRO A 15 -4.53 -13.31 -6.00
N LEU A 16 -4.50 -12.14 -5.34
CA LEU A 16 -4.11 -12.02 -3.94
C LEU A 16 -5.25 -12.35 -2.96
N GLY A 17 -6.48 -12.51 -3.45
CA GLY A 17 -7.67 -12.71 -2.62
C GLY A 17 -7.95 -11.53 -1.69
N LYS A 18 -7.44 -10.32 -1.99
CA LYS A 18 -7.65 -9.11 -1.20
C LYS A 18 -8.93 -8.40 -1.63
N VAL A 19 -9.49 -7.63 -0.70
CA VAL A 19 -10.58 -6.69 -0.96
C VAL A 19 -10.04 -5.26 -0.80
N PRO A 20 -10.61 -4.25 -1.50
CA PRO A 20 -11.74 -4.33 -2.43
C PRO A 20 -11.38 -4.83 -3.85
N VAL A 21 -12.42 -5.23 -4.59
CA VAL A 21 -12.43 -5.51 -6.03
C VAL A 21 -13.68 -4.85 -6.61
N LEU A 22 -13.55 -4.19 -7.77
CA LEU A 22 -14.67 -3.64 -8.54
C LEU A 22 -14.82 -4.44 -9.84
N GLU A 23 -15.98 -5.04 -10.06
CA GLU A 23 -16.33 -5.62 -11.35
C GLU A 23 -16.85 -4.52 -12.28
N THR A 24 -16.32 -4.46 -13.51
CA THR A 24 -16.75 -3.53 -14.55
C THR A 24 -17.14 -4.31 -15.82
N PRO A 25 -17.87 -3.71 -16.76
CA PRO A 25 -18.18 -4.37 -18.04
C PRO A 25 -16.93 -4.85 -18.81
N ASP A 26 -15.79 -4.17 -18.63
CA ASP A 26 -14.53 -4.46 -19.31
C ASP A 26 -13.60 -5.39 -18.50
N GLY A 27 -14.02 -5.80 -17.30
CA GLY A 27 -13.27 -6.69 -16.41
C GLY A 27 -13.08 -6.15 -14.99
N PRO A 28 -12.50 -6.96 -14.09
CA PRO A 28 -12.32 -6.58 -12.69
C PRO A 28 -11.12 -5.64 -12.50
N VAL A 29 -11.25 -4.71 -11.57
CA VAL A 29 -10.18 -3.82 -11.08
C VAL A 29 -9.98 -4.10 -9.59
N PHE A 30 -8.75 -4.41 -9.18
CA PHE A 30 -8.36 -4.54 -7.77
C PHE A 30 -7.32 -3.47 -7.39
N GLU A 31 -7.06 -3.32 -6.10
CA GLU A 31 -6.44 -2.16 -5.44
C GLU A 31 -7.39 -0.97 -5.24
N SER A 32 -7.57 -0.56 -3.98
CA SER A 32 -8.53 0.50 -3.60
C SER A 32 -8.25 1.82 -4.31
N ASN A 33 -6.98 2.23 -4.40
CA ASN A 33 -6.59 3.46 -5.10
C ASN A 33 -6.82 3.37 -6.62
N ALA A 34 -6.64 2.20 -7.23
CA ALA A 34 -6.93 1.99 -8.66
C ALA A 34 -8.43 2.07 -8.93
N ILE A 35 -9.24 1.42 -8.08
CA ILE A 35 -10.71 1.49 -8.11
C ILE A 35 -11.19 2.94 -7.95
N ALA A 36 -10.66 3.69 -6.98
CA ALA A 36 -11.02 5.08 -6.75
C ALA A 36 -10.72 5.97 -7.98
N ARG A 37 -9.55 5.79 -8.61
CA ARG A 37 -9.18 6.49 -9.84
C ARG A 37 -10.11 6.10 -11.00
N TYR A 38 -10.42 4.83 -11.15
CA TYR A 38 -11.35 4.35 -12.19
C TYR A 38 -12.71 5.01 -12.05
N VAL A 39 -13.32 4.95 -10.86
CA VAL A 39 -14.64 5.55 -10.60
C VAL A 39 -14.63 7.06 -10.80
N ALA A 40 -13.57 7.76 -10.39
CA ALA A 40 -13.47 9.20 -10.60
C ALA A 40 -13.43 9.56 -12.09
N ARG A 41 -12.73 8.78 -12.91
CA ARG A 41 -12.57 9.00 -14.35
C ARG A 41 -13.78 8.58 -15.20
N LEU A 42 -14.79 7.91 -14.63
CA LEU A 42 -16.04 7.63 -15.34
C LEU A 42 -16.79 8.90 -15.79
N LYS A 43 -16.44 10.05 -15.20
CA LYS A 43 -16.89 11.36 -15.63
C LYS A 43 -15.67 12.18 -16.02
N ASP A 44 -15.57 12.57 -17.29
CA ASP A 44 -14.40 13.26 -17.85
C ASP A 44 -14.10 14.58 -17.10
N ASP A 45 -15.14 15.35 -16.76
CA ASP A 45 -15.02 16.62 -16.02
C ASP A 45 -15.21 16.44 -14.51
N ASN A 46 -14.62 15.40 -13.93
CA ASN A 46 -14.67 15.18 -12.49
C ASN A 46 -13.56 15.96 -11.77
N PRO A 47 -13.89 16.96 -10.92
CA PRO A 47 -12.89 17.76 -10.22
C PRO A 47 -12.08 16.95 -9.20
N LEU A 48 -12.54 15.74 -8.83
CA LEU A 48 -11.86 14.91 -7.83
C LEU A 48 -10.47 14.44 -8.26
N PHE A 49 -10.12 14.51 -9.54
CA PHE A 49 -8.83 14.06 -10.03
C PHE A 49 -7.88 15.18 -10.48
N GLY A 50 -8.22 16.44 -10.18
CA GLY A 50 -7.42 17.60 -10.59
C GLY A 50 -7.66 18.01 -12.05
N SER A 51 -7.51 19.30 -12.32
CA SER A 51 -7.86 19.94 -13.60
C SER A 51 -6.66 20.14 -14.53
N SER A 52 -5.45 19.85 -14.05
CA SER A 52 -4.21 19.95 -14.82
C SER A 52 -3.31 18.75 -14.55
N ARG A 53 -2.34 18.50 -15.45
CA ARG A 53 -1.38 17.40 -15.27
C ARG A 53 -0.60 17.48 -13.95
N ILE A 54 -0.31 18.69 -13.47
CA ILE A 54 0.39 18.87 -12.20
C ILE A 54 -0.51 18.61 -11.01
N GLU A 55 -1.78 19.03 -11.06
CA GLU A 55 -2.75 18.69 -10.01
C GLU A 55 -3.02 17.19 -9.96
N GLN A 56 -3.16 16.53 -11.12
CA GLN A 56 -3.28 15.07 -11.21
C GLN A 56 -2.10 14.36 -10.53
N ALA A 57 -0.87 14.79 -10.83
CA ALA A 57 0.33 14.25 -10.20
C ALA A 57 0.36 14.49 -8.69
N HIS A 58 -0.08 15.67 -8.20
CA HIS A 58 -0.19 15.93 -6.77
C HIS A 58 -1.28 15.09 -6.10
N VAL A 59 -2.41 14.85 -6.78
CA VAL A 59 -3.46 13.96 -6.26
C VAL A 59 -2.89 12.55 -6.10
N GLU A 60 -2.20 12.04 -7.12
CA GLU A 60 -1.54 10.73 -7.07
C GLU A 60 -0.48 10.66 -5.98
N GLN A 61 0.38 11.69 -5.87
CA GLN A 61 1.41 11.79 -4.83
C GLN A 61 0.81 11.61 -3.43
N TRP A 62 -0.29 12.30 -3.12
CA TRP A 62 -0.91 12.21 -1.81
C TRP A 62 -1.69 10.91 -1.58
N MET A 63 -2.30 10.34 -2.62
CA MET A 63 -2.91 9.00 -2.54
C MET A 63 -1.87 7.93 -2.22
N ASP A 64 -0.70 8.01 -2.86
CA ASP A 64 0.39 7.06 -2.67
C ASP A 64 1.05 7.28 -1.30
N PHE A 65 1.29 8.54 -0.89
CA PHE A 65 1.73 8.89 0.46
C PHE A 65 0.79 8.32 1.53
N ALA A 66 -0.53 8.46 1.35
CA ALA A 66 -1.49 7.90 2.29
C ALA A 66 -1.39 6.37 2.39
N ALA A 67 -1.13 5.69 1.28
CA ALA A 67 -1.01 4.23 1.22
C ALA A 67 0.33 3.69 1.75
N THR A 68 1.42 4.45 1.63
CA THR A 68 2.77 3.97 1.99
C THR A 68 3.29 4.55 3.31
N GLU A 69 2.89 5.75 3.70
CA GLU A 69 3.42 6.44 4.87
C GLU A 69 2.43 6.52 6.04
N VAL A 70 1.12 6.52 5.76
CA VAL A 70 0.07 6.66 6.81
C VAL A 70 -0.57 5.32 7.14
N ASP A 71 -1.14 4.62 6.15
CA ASP A 71 -1.86 3.37 6.36
C ASP A 71 -1.02 2.29 7.05
N PRO A 72 0.25 2.05 6.67
CA PRO A 72 1.07 1.06 7.36
C PRO A 72 1.36 1.47 8.81
N GLY A 73 1.58 2.76 9.09
CA GLY A 73 1.80 3.26 10.45
C GLY A 73 0.58 3.04 11.35
N VAL A 74 -0.62 3.31 10.83
CA VAL A 74 -1.88 3.03 11.52
C VAL A 74 -2.07 1.52 11.72
N GLY A 75 -1.88 0.72 10.68
CA GLY A 75 -2.06 -0.73 10.71
C GLY A 75 -1.12 -1.43 11.68
N TRP A 76 0.18 -1.13 11.66
CA TRP A 76 1.17 -1.73 12.55
C TRP A 76 1.01 -1.31 14.01
N TYR A 77 0.38 -0.17 14.28
CA TYR A 77 0.00 0.23 15.64
C TYR A 77 -1.32 -0.42 16.09
N LEU A 78 -2.33 -0.46 15.22
CA LEU A 78 -3.68 -0.91 15.57
C LEU A 78 -3.83 -2.43 15.57
N TYR A 79 -3.37 -3.12 14.53
CA TYR A 79 -3.66 -4.54 14.31
C TYR A 79 -3.14 -5.48 15.41
N PRO A 80 -1.95 -5.25 16.00
CA PRO A 80 -1.52 -6.06 17.14
C PRO A 80 -2.39 -5.90 18.38
N ARG A 81 -2.91 -4.68 18.62
CA ARG A 81 -3.83 -4.39 19.73
C ARG A 81 -5.22 -4.98 19.52
N LEU A 82 -5.62 -5.19 18.26
CA LEU A 82 -6.85 -5.92 17.90
C LEU A 82 -6.66 -7.44 17.83
N GLY A 83 -5.44 -7.95 18.03
CA GLY A 83 -5.13 -9.38 18.02
C GLY A 83 -5.06 -9.99 16.62
N TYR A 84 -5.01 -9.19 15.56
CA TYR A 84 -4.83 -9.68 14.18
C TYR A 84 -3.39 -10.12 13.89
N ILE A 85 -2.43 -9.54 14.60
CA ILE A 85 -0.99 -9.81 14.47
C ILE A 85 -0.40 -9.93 15.89
N PRO A 86 0.67 -10.73 16.12
CA PRO A 86 1.34 -10.74 17.42
C PRO A 86 1.86 -9.36 17.84
N TYR A 87 1.64 -9.01 19.11
CA TYR A 87 2.19 -7.78 19.68
C TYR A 87 3.69 -7.90 19.97
N ALA A 88 4.45 -6.90 19.54
CA ALA A 88 5.83 -6.68 19.89
C ALA A 88 6.06 -5.19 20.16
N HIS A 89 6.59 -4.86 21.34
CA HIS A 89 6.77 -3.48 21.79
C HIS A 89 7.61 -2.64 20.82
N THR A 90 8.75 -3.18 20.37
CA THR A 90 9.68 -2.48 19.47
C THR A 90 9.06 -2.19 18.10
N THR A 91 8.23 -3.11 17.59
CA THR A 91 7.47 -2.91 16.34
C THR A 91 6.45 -1.79 16.49
N GLU A 92 5.75 -1.74 17.63
CA GLU A 92 4.79 -0.67 17.91
C GLU A 92 5.47 0.69 18.04
N GLU A 93 6.56 0.80 18.80
CA GLU A 93 7.33 2.05 18.93
C GLU A 93 7.79 2.57 17.56
N THR A 94 8.28 1.66 16.70
CA THR A 94 8.70 1.99 15.34
C THR A 94 7.52 2.47 14.48
N ALA A 95 6.36 1.82 14.59
CA ALA A 95 5.14 2.22 13.89
C ALA A 95 4.66 3.60 14.35
N ILE A 96 4.66 3.86 15.65
CA ILE A 96 4.30 5.17 16.23
C ILE A 96 5.26 6.26 15.74
N ALA A 97 6.58 6.02 15.77
CA ALA A 97 7.58 6.98 15.31
C ALA A 97 7.42 7.29 13.81
N SER A 98 7.23 6.26 12.99
CA SER A 98 6.98 6.45 11.55
C SER A 98 5.69 7.22 11.31
N LEU A 99 4.61 6.88 12.01
CA LEU A 99 3.34 7.59 11.89
C LEU A 99 3.47 9.06 12.30
N LYS A 100 4.16 9.36 13.41
CA LYS A 100 4.43 10.75 13.83
C LYS A 100 5.21 11.52 12.78
N ARG A 101 6.21 10.91 12.13
CA ARG A 101 6.96 11.53 11.02
C ARG A 101 6.03 11.87 9.85
N SER A 102 5.19 10.94 9.43
CA SER A 102 4.21 11.14 8.34
C SER A 102 3.21 12.24 8.67
N LEU A 103 2.65 12.22 9.89
CA LEU A 103 1.72 13.24 10.38
C LEU A 103 2.39 14.61 10.53
N GLY A 104 3.68 14.66 10.88
CA GLY A 104 4.46 15.89 10.90
C GLY A 104 4.55 16.54 9.51
N ALA A 105 4.89 15.75 8.49
CA ALA A 105 4.93 16.24 7.11
C ALA A 105 3.55 16.74 6.63
N LEU A 106 2.48 15.99 6.93
CA LEU A 106 1.11 16.41 6.65
C LEU A 106 0.75 17.70 7.39
N ASN A 107 1.11 17.82 8.66
CA ASN A 107 0.80 18.99 9.47
C ASN A 107 1.47 20.25 8.92
N THR A 108 2.71 20.14 8.45
CA THR A 108 3.40 21.24 7.76
C THR A 108 2.69 21.63 6.47
N HIS A 109 2.32 20.67 5.63
CA HIS A 109 1.59 20.95 4.38
C HIS A 109 0.24 21.61 4.65
N LEU A 110 -0.53 21.07 5.60
CA LEU A 110 -1.87 21.56 5.94
C LEU A 110 -1.86 22.86 6.74
N ALA A 111 -0.70 23.36 7.19
CA ALA A 111 -0.63 24.67 7.85
C ALA A 111 -1.15 25.79 6.94
N LEU A 112 -0.86 25.71 5.64
CA LEU A 112 -1.23 26.73 4.65
C LEU A 112 -2.33 26.27 3.68
N ASN A 113 -2.81 25.03 3.79
CA ASN A 113 -3.74 24.44 2.83
C ASN A 113 -4.97 23.87 3.54
N THR A 114 -6.16 24.16 3.01
CA THR A 114 -7.42 23.60 3.50
C THR A 114 -7.60 22.14 3.06
N TYR A 115 -7.21 21.84 1.82
CA TYR A 115 -7.22 20.51 1.20
C TYR A 115 -5.81 20.15 0.72
N LEU A 116 -5.56 18.90 0.36
CA LEU A 116 -4.23 18.44 -0.04
C LEU A 116 -3.79 19.01 -1.39
N VAL A 117 -4.74 19.22 -2.31
CA VAL A 117 -4.46 19.72 -3.67
C VAL A 117 -5.46 20.81 -4.04
N GLY A 118 -4.95 21.98 -4.44
CA GLY A 118 -5.78 23.10 -4.88
C GLY A 118 -6.68 23.66 -3.78
N HIS A 119 -7.93 23.97 -4.15
CA HIS A 119 -8.90 24.66 -3.28
C HIS A 119 -10.22 23.89 -3.09
N SER A 120 -10.25 22.61 -3.46
CA SER A 120 -11.44 21.75 -3.33
C SER A 120 -11.04 20.32 -2.99
N VAL A 121 -12.01 19.54 -2.48
CA VAL A 121 -11.82 18.11 -2.21
C VAL A 121 -11.43 17.37 -3.48
N THR A 122 -10.42 16.50 -3.36
CA THR A 122 -9.96 15.57 -4.40
C THR A 122 -9.92 14.13 -3.87
N LEU A 123 -9.58 13.16 -4.73
CA LEU A 123 -9.33 11.79 -4.32
C LEU A 123 -8.22 11.69 -3.26
N ALA A 124 -7.22 12.58 -3.31
CA ALA A 124 -6.18 12.62 -2.29
C ALA A 124 -6.79 12.83 -0.90
N ASP A 125 -7.71 13.78 -0.79
CA ASP A 125 -8.35 14.10 0.49
C ASP A 125 -9.24 12.94 0.97
N ILE A 126 -9.93 12.30 0.02
CA ILE A 126 -10.82 11.19 0.31
C ILE A 126 -10.03 10.00 0.86
N VAL A 127 -8.99 9.59 0.14
CA VAL A 127 -8.13 8.46 0.53
C VAL A 127 -7.41 8.73 1.84
N LEU A 128 -6.81 9.90 2.00
CA LEU A 128 -6.09 10.22 3.24
C LEU A 128 -7.04 10.20 4.45
N THR A 129 -8.23 10.77 4.32
CA THR A 129 -9.23 10.78 5.41
C THR A 129 -9.65 9.36 5.78
N CYS A 130 -9.87 8.47 4.81
CA CYS A 130 -10.17 7.06 5.06
C CYS A 130 -9.02 6.34 5.80
N ASN A 131 -7.77 6.60 5.43
CA ASN A 131 -6.62 5.96 6.09
C ASN A 131 -6.41 6.51 7.52
N LEU A 132 -6.69 7.80 7.74
CA LEU A 132 -6.64 8.41 9.07
C LEU A 132 -7.80 7.96 9.98
N TYR A 133 -8.97 7.63 9.40
CA TYR A 133 -10.18 7.31 10.16
C TYR A 133 -9.96 6.20 11.19
N HIS A 134 -9.33 5.09 10.79
CA HIS A 134 -9.05 3.99 11.71
C HIS A 134 -8.12 4.41 12.85
N GLY A 135 -7.14 5.27 12.55
CA GLY A 135 -6.27 5.88 13.54
C GLY A 135 -7.07 6.72 14.54
N ILE A 136 -7.75 7.76 14.06
CA ILE A 136 -8.50 8.71 14.89
C ILE A 136 -9.57 8.01 15.73
N ALA A 137 -10.32 7.08 15.13
CA ALA A 137 -11.43 6.42 15.82
C ALA A 137 -10.99 5.37 16.84
N ARG A 138 -9.74 4.88 16.78
CA ARG A 138 -9.32 3.71 17.59
C ARG A 138 -8.06 3.89 18.42
N ILE A 139 -7.05 4.65 17.98
CA ILE A 139 -5.72 4.66 18.62
C ILE A 139 -5.11 6.05 18.79
N LEU A 140 -5.56 7.06 18.04
CA LEU A 140 -5.01 8.42 18.12
C LEU A 140 -5.84 9.27 19.07
N THR A 141 -5.46 9.25 20.34
CA THR A 141 -6.13 10.04 21.39
C THR A 141 -5.93 11.53 21.21
N LYS A 142 -6.70 12.35 21.93
CA LYS A 142 -6.56 13.81 21.87
C LYS A 142 -5.15 14.29 22.23
N SER A 143 -4.50 13.64 23.19
CA SER A 143 -3.10 13.92 23.55
C SER A 143 -2.11 13.55 22.45
N PHE A 144 -2.46 12.62 21.57
CA PHE A 144 -1.62 12.29 20.42
C PHE A 144 -1.84 13.31 19.30
N THR A 145 -3.10 13.67 19.00
CA THR A 145 -3.42 14.56 17.88
C THR A 145 -3.09 16.02 18.16
N SER A 146 -2.93 16.42 19.43
CA SER A 146 -2.52 17.78 19.81
C SER A 146 -1.15 18.18 19.25
N ASP A 147 -0.28 17.21 18.96
CA ASP A 147 1.01 17.45 18.28
C ASP A 147 0.82 17.87 16.80
N PHE A 148 -0.36 17.61 16.22
CA PHE A 148 -0.67 17.79 14.78
C PHE A 148 -1.99 18.55 14.55
N PRO A 149 -2.11 19.80 15.03
CA PRO A 149 -3.38 20.54 15.03
C PRO A 149 -3.96 20.77 13.64
N HIS A 150 -3.12 20.92 12.60
CA HIS A 150 -3.58 21.14 11.23
C HIS A 150 -4.14 19.87 10.60
N VAL A 151 -3.57 18.70 10.94
CA VAL A 151 -4.10 17.39 10.56
C VAL A 151 -5.43 17.15 11.25
N GLU A 152 -5.53 17.46 12.54
CA GLU A 152 -6.79 17.32 13.28
C GLU A 152 -7.90 18.20 12.68
N ARG A 153 -7.62 19.48 12.43
CA ARG A 153 -8.54 20.41 11.75
C ARG A 153 -8.96 19.89 10.38
N TYR A 154 -8.00 19.39 9.59
CA TYR A 154 -8.27 18.82 8.27
C TYR A 154 -9.19 17.60 8.37
N PHE A 155 -8.89 16.65 9.25
CA PHE A 155 -9.69 15.43 9.41
C PHE A 155 -11.15 15.75 9.76
N TRP A 156 -11.36 16.63 10.74
CA TRP A 156 -12.71 17.05 11.13
C TRP A 156 -13.44 17.82 10.02
N THR A 157 -12.72 18.61 9.22
CA THR A 157 -13.29 19.27 8.04
C THR A 157 -13.80 18.24 7.03
N MET A 158 -13.04 17.17 6.80
CA MET A 158 -13.35 16.16 5.80
C MET A 158 -14.50 15.23 6.23
N VAL A 159 -14.46 14.67 7.44
CA VAL A 159 -15.50 13.72 7.89
C VAL A 159 -16.86 14.37 8.08
N ASN A 160 -16.90 15.70 8.26
CA ASN A 160 -18.14 16.48 8.35
C ASN A 160 -18.69 16.93 7.00
N GLN A 161 -18.00 16.67 5.88
CA GLN A 161 -18.59 16.90 4.55
C GLN A 161 -19.82 16.01 4.37
N PRO A 162 -20.92 16.51 3.73
CA PRO A 162 -22.17 15.76 3.63
C PRO A 162 -22.01 14.36 3.03
N ASN A 163 -21.20 14.22 1.98
CA ASN A 163 -20.95 12.94 1.31
C ASN A 163 -20.15 11.97 2.20
N PHE A 164 -19.22 12.47 3.01
CA PHE A 164 -18.47 11.66 3.97
C PHE A 164 -19.37 11.19 5.11
N LYS A 165 -20.11 12.11 5.72
CA LYS A 165 -21.03 11.83 6.82
C LYS A 165 -22.12 10.85 6.42
N LYS A 166 -22.60 10.90 5.16
CA LYS A 166 -23.55 9.93 4.61
C LYS A 166 -23.01 8.49 4.58
N VAL A 167 -21.71 8.32 4.37
CA VAL A 167 -21.08 6.99 4.21
C VAL A 167 -20.50 6.47 5.54
N ILE A 168 -19.74 7.29 6.25
CA ILE A 168 -19.03 6.90 7.48
C ILE A 168 -19.91 7.09 8.72
N GLY A 169 -20.90 7.98 8.67
CA GLY A 169 -21.70 8.37 9.83
C GLY A 169 -20.97 9.36 10.75
N GLU A 170 -21.40 9.38 12.01
CA GLU A 170 -20.76 10.21 13.04
C GLU A 170 -19.43 9.59 13.48
N VAL A 171 -18.37 10.40 13.44
CA VAL A 171 -17.03 9.98 13.85
C VAL A 171 -16.74 10.46 15.26
N LYS A 172 -16.26 9.54 16.11
CA LYS A 172 -15.77 9.84 17.46
C LYS A 172 -14.29 9.52 17.53
N GLN A 173 -13.53 10.40 18.17
CA GLN A 173 -12.10 10.17 18.41
C GLN A 173 -11.90 9.19 19.57
N ALA A 174 -10.80 8.43 19.52
CA ALA A 174 -10.42 7.52 20.57
C ALA A 174 -10.14 8.26 21.88
N GLU A 175 -10.82 7.87 22.97
CA GLU A 175 -10.54 8.40 24.31
C GLU A 175 -9.27 7.78 24.91
N SER A 176 -9.01 6.52 24.57
CA SER A 176 -7.84 5.76 25.02
C SER A 176 -7.37 4.78 23.95
N VAL A 177 -6.11 4.36 24.05
CA VAL A 177 -5.54 3.33 23.18
C VAL A 177 -6.00 1.95 23.68
N PRO A 178 -6.54 1.06 22.82
CA PRO A 178 -6.97 -0.27 23.20
C PRO A 178 -5.84 -1.04 23.90
N PRO A 179 -6.12 -1.77 25.00
CA PRO A 179 -5.09 -2.51 25.70
C PRO A 179 -4.53 -3.63 24.82
N VAL A 180 -3.28 -4.01 25.08
CA VAL A 180 -2.68 -5.18 24.41
C VAL A 180 -3.41 -6.44 24.86
N LEU A 181 -3.98 -7.18 23.92
CA LEU A 181 -4.63 -8.45 24.20
C LEU A 181 -3.56 -9.47 24.64
N LYS A 182 -3.63 -9.91 25.89
CA LYS A 182 -2.82 -11.05 26.38
C LYS A 182 -3.30 -12.30 25.65
N LYS A 183 -2.40 -13.06 25.02
CA LYS A 183 -2.73 -14.29 24.28
C LYS A 183 -3.72 -15.18 25.06
N GLY A 184 -4.87 -15.45 24.45
CA GLY A 184 -5.86 -16.38 24.99
C GLY A 184 -6.81 -16.86 23.89
N VAL A 185 -6.53 -18.05 23.35
CA VAL A 185 -7.41 -18.98 22.59
C VAL A 185 -8.07 -18.42 21.31
N PRO A 186 -7.79 -18.97 20.12
CA PRO A 186 -8.58 -18.65 18.93
C PRO A 186 -10.06 -19.04 19.16
N PRO A 187 -11.04 -18.31 18.60
CA PRO A 187 -12.45 -18.69 18.69
C PRO A 187 -12.63 -20.15 18.27
N LYS A 188 -13.40 -20.90 19.06
CA LYS A 188 -13.66 -22.32 18.91
C LYS A 188 -14.46 -22.56 17.63
N GLU A 189 -13.79 -22.62 16.48
CA GLU A 189 -14.39 -23.22 15.28
C GLU A 189 -14.51 -24.72 15.53
N SER A 190 -15.73 -25.21 15.39
CA SER A 190 -16.14 -26.61 15.52
C SER A 190 -15.25 -27.50 14.65
N LYS A 191 -14.41 -28.32 15.30
CA LYS A 191 -13.63 -29.38 14.66
C LYS A 191 -14.58 -30.39 13.99
N ALA A 192 -14.65 -30.36 12.66
CA ALA A 192 -14.92 -31.55 11.88
C ALA A 192 -13.63 -32.40 11.87
N LYS A 193 -13.79 -33.67 12.24
CA LYS A 193 -12.73 -34.68 12.34
C LYS A 193 -12.15 -34.97 10.95
N ASP A 194 -10.83 -35.03 10.85
CA ASP A 194 -10.21 -35.80 9.77
C ASP A 194 -9.05 -36.67 10.27
N VAL A 195 -8.97 -37.81 9.61
CA VAL A 195 -8.40 -39.08 10.07
C VAL A 195 -6.88 -39.13 9.88
N LYS A 196 -6.23 -39.83 10.81
CA LYS A 196 -4.82 -40.23 10.84
C LYS A 196 -4.28 -40.66 9.46
N LYS A 197 -3.05 -40.21 9.13
CA LYS A 197 -2.12 -41.03 8.35
C LYS A 197 -0.71 -40.91 8.90
N GLU A 198 -0.14 -42.07 9.19
CA GLU A 198 1.11 -42.32 9.89
C GLU A 198 2.33 -42.03 9.01
N THR A 199 3.35 -41.39 9.59
CA THR A 199 4.71 -41.30 9.07
C THR A 199 5.54 -42.52 9.53
N PRO A 200 6.21 -43.25 8.63
CA PRO A 200 7.25 -44.20 9.03
C PRO A 200 8.61 -43.50 9.19
N LYS A 201 9.31 -43.96 10.23
CA LYS A 201 10.62 -43.54 10.75
C LYS A 201 11.76 -43.69 9.74
N GLU A 202 12.69 -42.75 9.83
CA GLU A 202 14.02 -42.77 9.22
C GLU A 202 15.05 -43.35 10.19
N ALA A 203 15.93 -44.24 9.70
CA ALA A 203 17.27 -44.55 10.21
C ALA A 203 17.94 -45.57 9.26
N PRO A 204 19.28 -45.73 9.23
CA PRO A 204 20.36 -44.74 9.33
C PRO A 204 21.38 -44.87 8.15
N LYS A 205 22.31 -43.89 8.05
CA LYS A 205 23.44 -43.84 7.10
C LYS A 205 24.31 -45.12 7.09
N PRO A 206 24.89 -45.45 5.92
CA PRO A 206 26.26 -45.97 5.86
C PRO A 206 27.25 -44.99 5.22
N LYS A 207 28.52 -45.26 5.54
CA LYS A 207 29.73 -44.46 5.38
C LYS A 207 30.22 -44.31 3.94
N VAL A 208 30.97 -43.22 3.78
CA VAL A 208 31.84 -42.80 2.69
C VAL A 208 32.77 -43.92 2.21
N VAL A 209 32.87 -44.08 0.89
CA VAL A 209 34.03 -44.67 0.21
C VAL A 209 34.44 -43.69 -0.89
N GLU A 210 35.66 -43.16 -0.77
CA GLU A 210 36.32 -42.33 -1.77
C GLU A 210 36.83 -43.18 -2.94
N VAL A 211 36.54 -42.77 -4.17
CA VAL A 211 37.21 -43.21 -5.41
C VAL A 211 37.24 -41.98 -6.35
N PRO A 212 38.35 -41.74 -7.10
CA PRO A 212 38.91 -40.40 -7.31
C PRO A 212 38.36 -39.65 -8.54
N ALA A 213 38.77 -38.39 -8.61
CA ALA A 213 38.41 -37.40 -9.63
C ALA A 213 38.71 -37.84 -11.07
N GLU A 214 37.69 -37.75 -11.93
CA GLU A 214 37.83 -37.50 -13.36
C GLU A 214 37.32 -36.08 -13.65
N GLU A 215 38.17 -35.27 -14.26
CA GLU A 215 37.83 -33.95 -14.79
C GLU A 215 36.82 -34.09 -15.95
N GLU A 216 35.55 -33.79 -15.70
CA GLU A 216 34.56 -33.56 -16.76
C GLU A 216 34.54 -32.06 -17.13
N ALA A 217 34.87 -31.76 -18.38
CA ALA A 217 34.85 -30.41 -18.95
C ALA A 217 33.47 -29.72 -18.78
N PRO A 218 33.41 -28.39 -18.56
CA PRO A 218 32.16 -27.72 -18.24
C PRO A 218 31.21 -27.69 -19.45
N LYS A 219 30.03 -28.30 -19.29
CA LYS A 219 28.90 -28.16 -20.23
C LYS A 219 28.50 -26.68 -20.36
N PRO A 220 28.22 -26.19 -21.59
CA PRO A 220 27.87 -24.79 -21.81
C PRO A 220 26.54 -24.46 -21.12
N LYS A 221 26.52 -23.35 -20.36
CA LYS A 221 25.30 -22.85 -19.70
C LYS A 221 24.20 -22.63 -20.75
N PRO A 222 22.94 -23.01 -20.48
CA PRO A 222 21.84 -22.71 -21.37
C PRO A 222 21.74 -21.19 -21.55
N LYS A 223 21.71 -20.72 -22.80
CA LYS A 223 21.53 -19.30 -23.14
C LYS A 223 20.27 -18.78 -22.46
N ASN A 224 20.37 -17.62 -21.82
CA ASN A 224 19.23 -17.01 -21.15
C ASN A 224 18.18 -16.67 -22.24
N PRO A 225 16.89 -17.00 -22.08
CA PRO A 225 15.85 -16.62 -23.03
C PRO A 225 15.82 -15.13 -23.37
N LEU A 226 16.36 -14.28 -22.49
CA LEU A 226 16.52 -12.84 -22.71
C LEU A 226 17.63 -12.49 -23.71
N ASP A 227 18.60 -13.38 -23.94
CA ASP A 227 19.68 -13.19 -24.93
C ASP A 227 19.17 -13.33 -26.38
N LEU A 228 17.93 -13.83 -26.55
CA LEU A 228 17.26 -13.96 -27.85
C LEU A 228 16.44 -12.72 -28.22
N LEU A 229 16.28 -11.78 -27.29
CA LEU A 229 15.56 -10.55 -27.56
C LEU A 229 16.43 -9.62 -28.42
N PRO A 230 15.82 -8.88 -29.37
CA PRO A 230 16.55 -7.86 -30.10
C PRO A 230 17.12 -6.82 -29.11
N PRO A 231 18.34 -6.32 -29.35
CA PRO A 231 18.93 -5.31 -28.48
C PRO A 231 18.00 -4.10 -28.37
N SER A 232 17.85 -3.58 -27.15
CA SER A 232 17.02 -2.41 -26.89
C SER A 232 17.50 -1.25 -27.77
N LYS A 233 16.55 -0.53 -28.39
CA LYS A 233 16.83 0.72 -29.10
C LYS A 233 17.23 1.84 -28.14
N MET A 234 16.99 1.67 -26.84
CA MET A 234 17.35 2.63 -25.81
C MET A 234 18.83 2.53 -25.45
N VAL A 235 19.60 3.55 -25.81
CA VAL A 235 20.99 3.71 -25.36
C VAL A 235 20.98 4.38 -23.98
N LEU A 236 21.06 3.56 -22.92
CA LEU A 236 20.97 4.03 -21.54
C LEU A 236 22.03 5.08 -21.17
N ASP A 237 23.23 4.98 -21.73
CA ASP A 237 24.32 5.91 -21.43
C ASP A 237 24.10 7.29 -22.05
N ASP A 238 23.50 7.36 -23.24
CA ASP A 238 23.10 8.63 -23.86
C ASP A 238 21.97 9.29 -23.08
N TRP A 239 20.98 8.51 -22.63
CA TRP A 239 19.91 9.02 -21.78
C TRP A 239 20.44 9.51 -20.43
N LYS A 240 21.32 8.74 -19.76
CA LYS A 240 21.96 9.15 -18.49
C LYS A 240 22.79 10.42 -18.65
N ARG A 241 23.52 10.54 -19.76
CA ARG A 241 24.30 11.74 -20.10
C ARG A 241 23.38 12.94 -20.34
N LEU A 242 22.29 12.76 -21.08
CA LEU A 242 21.30 13.80 -21.32
C LEU A 242 20.64 14.25 -20.01
N TYR A 243 20.16 13.30 -19.20
CA TYR A 243 19.53 13.54 -17.90
C TYR A 243 20.46 14.31 -16.95
N SER A 244 21.69 13.82 -16.75
CA SER A 244 22.63 14.38 -15.78
C SER A 244 23.16 15.77 -16.17
N ASN A 245 23.22 16.08 -17.46
CA ASN A 245 23.73 17.36 -17.96
C ASN A 245 22.65 18.42 -18.18
N THR A 246 21.37 18.06 -18.14
CA THR A 246 20.26 19.00 -18.33
C THR A 246 20.01 19.76 -17.03
N LYS A 247 20.63 20.94 -16.89
CA LYS A 247 20.49 21.81 -15.70
C LYS A 247 19.25 22.70 -15.73
N THR A 248 18.70 22.98 -16.92
CA THR A 248 17.49 23.78 -17.16
C THR A 248 16.63 23.09 -18.25
N ASN A 249 15.33 23.41 -18.33
CA ASN A 249 14.41 22.85 -19.35
C ASN A 249 14.27 21.31 -19.34
N PHE A 250 14.38 20.70 -18.16
CA PHE A 250 14.27 19.25 -17.94
C PHE A 250 13.04 18.62 -18.61
N ARG A 251 11.89 19.30 -18.56
CA ARG A 251 10.64 18.84 -19.18
C ARG A 251 10.71 18.72 -20.70
N GLU A 252 11.45 19.58 -21.39
CA GLU A 252 11.49 19.58 -22.86
C GLU A 252 12.55 18.63 -23.40
N VAL A 253 13.65 18.43 -22.67
CA VAL A 253 14.82 17.69 -23.15
C VAL A 253 14.83 16.26 -22.60
N ALA A 254 14.77 16.09 -21.28
CA ALA A 254 14.88 14.76 -20.66
C ALA A 254 13.61 13.91 -20.85
N ILE A 255 12.43 14.52 -20.73
CA ILE A 255 11.15 13.81 -20.89
C ILE A 255 10.92 13.44 -22.36
N LYS A 256 11.15 14.35 -23.32
CA LYS A 256 11.06 14.00 -24.75
C LYS A 256 12.07 12.94 -25.15
N GLY A 257 13.32 13.05 -24.68
CA GLY A 257 14.37 12.06 -24.94
C GLY A 257 14.03 10.66 -24.41
N MET A 258 13.33 10.58 -23.27
CA MET A 258 12.81 9.32 -22.74
C MET A 258 11.79 8.68 -23.70
N PHE A 259 10.79 9.43 -24.16
CA PHE A 259 9.75 8.89 -25.06
C PHE A 259 10.26 8.61 -26.48
N ALA A 260 11.28 9.32 -26.96
CA ALA A 260 11.91 9.05 -28.25
C ALA A 260 12.71 7.73 -28.27
N SER A 261 12.99 7.15 -27.10
CA SER A 261 13.77 5.91 -26.95
C SER A 261 12.91 4.64 -26.91
N PHE A 262 11.58 4.78 -26.98
CA PHE A 262 10.61 3.66 -27.01
C PHE A 262 10.04 3.46 -28.42
#